data_AF-A0A3M1EFN5-F1
#
_entry.id   AF-A0A3M1EFN5-F1
#
_cell.length_a   1.000
_cell.length_b   1.000
_cell.length_c   1.000
_cell.angle_alpha   90.00
_cell.angle_beta   90.00
_cell.angle_gamma   90.00
#
_symmetry.space_group_name_H-M   'P 1'
#
loop_
_entity.id
_entity.type
_entity.pdbx_description
1 polymer ?
#
loop_
_entity_poly.entity_id
_entity_poly.type
_entity_poly.pdbx_seq_one_letter_code
_entity_poly.pdbx_strand_id
1 'polypeptide(L)'
;MTVRRFIAGGGWFAWTLLLVTPVAAVFFLGSLLAYGQVKGQFEAYRNLPEVTTLAQLDALSPGQTVLVRGRIAGAGGEGDGLLIYQERPAAGREVRFGEEFPLVFPPFVLELPDGALTVTPSQSRERVIQHELHTLPAGDRVHTGFRGGDTVMVQGQWQPGASPGLAEATGITGGDKTSLFAEWDVAFRRLVWVRNGLGMLTLAGVLALAVEIRRRKQTSSAPEVAAENSPARSTVKG
;
A
#
# COMPACT_ATOMS: atom_id res chain seq x y z
N MET A 1 -44.30 19.73 -3.09
CA MET A 1 -43.40 19.49 -1.94
C MET A 1 -42.02 20.00 -2.30
N THR A 2 -41.63 21.08 -1.66
CA THR A 2 -40.73 22.10 -2.20
C THR A 2 -39.29 21.91 -1.72
N VAL A 3 -38.35 22.10 -2.65
CA VAL A 3 -36.88 22.21 -2.50
C VAL A 3 -36.43 23.02 -1.27
N ARG A 4 -37.28 23.90 -0.75
CA ARG A 4 -37.10 24.66 0.49
C ARG A 4 -36.85 23.81 1.76
N ARG A 5 -37.40 22.59 1.86
CA ARG A 5 -37.14 21.72 3.04
C ARG A 5 -35.76 21.05 3.03
N PHE A 6 -35.11 20.90 1.87
CA PHE A 6 -33.71 20.44 1.81
C PHE A 6 -32.73 21.51 2.30
N ILE A 7 -33.09 22.80 2.18
CA ILE A 7 -32.21 23.92 2.53
C ILE A 7 -32.27 24.25 4.03
N ALA A 8 -33.40 23.98 4.71
CA ALA A 8 -33.52 24.17 6.16
C ALA A 8 -32.83 23.06 6.99
N GLY A 9 -32.73 21.83 6.45
CA GLY A 9 -31.94 20.74 7.05
C GLY A 9 -30.48 20.68 6.61
N GLY A 10 -30.09 21.45 5.58
CA GLY A 10 -28.76 21.43 4.97
C GLY A 10 -27.67 22.19 5.74
N GLY A 11 -28.04 22.97 6.77
CA GLY A 11 -27.09 23.74 7.57
C GLY A 11 -26.11 22.87 8.34
N TRP A 12 -26.61 21.87 9.07
CA TRP A 12 -25.76 20.94 9.82
C TRP A 12 -24.81 20.18 8.90
N PHE A 13 -25.32 19.64 7.79
CA PHE A 13 -24.51 18.93 6.80
C PHE A 13 -23.41 19.81 6.18
N ALA A 14 -23.74 21.05 5.82
CA ALA A 14 -22.76 22.00 5.28
C ALA A 14 -21.67 22.38 6.31
N TRP A 15 -22.05 22.57 7.56
CA TRP A 15 -21.10 22.83 8.66
C TRP A 15 -20.19 21.64 8.95
N THR A 16 -20.74 20.42 9.02
CA THR A 16 -19.95 19.20 9.18
C THR A 16 -18.99 19.02 7.99
N LEU A 17 -19.45 19.25 6.77
CA LEU A 17 -18.61 19.16 5.57
C LEU A 17 -17.44 20.16 5.64
N LEU A 18 -17.70 21.42 6.01
CA LEU A 18 -16.67 22.45 6.18
C LEU A 18 -15.62 22.08 7.25
N LEU A 19 -16.04 21.48 8.36
CA LEU A 19 -15.13 21.02 9.42
C LEU A 19 -14.30 19.80 9.00
N VAL A 20 -14.87 18.89 8.21
CA VAL A 20 -14.21 17.67 7.76
C VAL A 20 -13.30 17.91 6.54
N THR A 21 -13.56 18.97 5.76
CA THR A 21 -12.84 19.27 4.51
C THR A 21 -11.31 19.37 4.68
N PRO A 22 -10.76 20.09 5.68
CA PRO A 22 -9.30 20.17 5.87
C PRO A 22 -8.69 18.80 6.18
N VAL A 23 -9.38 18.00 7.00
CA VAL A 23 -8.97 16.64 7.34
C VAL A 23 -8.97 15.77 6.09
N ALA A 24 -10.08 15.77 5.33
CA ALA A 24 -10.20 15.04 4.08
C ALA A 24 -9.14 15.45 3.04
N ALA A 25 -8.81 16.75 2.96
CA ALA A 25 -7.78 17.27 2.06
C ALA A 25 -6.37 16.76 2.43
N VAL A 26 -6.03 16.73 3.73
CA VAL A 26 -4.76 16.16 4.21
C VAL A 26 -4.67 14.67 3.87
N PHE A 27 -5.74 13.90 4.15
CA PHE A 27 -5.79 12.48 3.79
C PHE A 27 -5.73 12.26 2.27
N PHE A 28 -6.38 13.11 1.49
CA PHE A 28 -6.33 13.06 0.03
C PHE A 28 -4.91 13.28 -0.50
N LEU A 29 -4.21 14.33 -0.03
CA LEU A 29 -2.82 14.61 -0.39
C LEU A 29 -1.89 13.46 0.03
N GLY A 30 -2.03 12.95 1.26
CA GLY A 30 -1.28 11.80 1.73
C GLY A 30 -1.50 10.56 0.84
N SER A 31 -2.76 10.30 0.46
CA SER A 31 -3.09 9.18 -0.44
C SER A 31 -2.51 9.34 -1.85
N LEU A 32 -2.40 10.57 -2.36
CA LEU A 32 -1.77 10.86 -3.66
C LEU A 32 -0.27 10.56 -3.66
N LEU A 33 0.43 11.00 -2.61
CA LEU A 33 1.87 10.76 -2.46
C LEU A 33 2.16 9.27 -2.27
N ALA A 34 1.41 8.60 -1.39
CA ALA A 34 1.52 7.16 -1.19
C ALA A 34 1.25 6.40 -2.49
N TYR A 35 0.21 6.76 -3.25
CA TYR A 35 -0.08 6.17 -4.55
C TYR A 35 1.07 6.33 -5.53
N GLY A 36 1.68 7.52 -5.61
CA GLY A 36 2.81 7.78 -6.49
C GLY A 36 4.03 6.90 -6.16
N GLN A 37 4.36 6.77 -4.88
CA GLN A 37 5.47 5.93 -4.42
C GLN A 37 5.23 4.44 -4.71
N VAL A 38 4.07 3.92 -4.33
CA VAL A 38 3.72 2.50 -4.56
C VAL A 38 3.67 2.21 -6.05
N LYS A 39 3.12 3.12 -6.86
CA LYS A 39 3.11 2.97 -8.33
C LYS A 39 4.53 2.94 -8.92
N GLY A 40 5.43 3.80 -8.46
CA GLY A 40 6.82 3.81 -8.92
C GLY A 40 7.54 2.51 -8.59
N GLN A 41 7.35 1.99 -7.38
CA GLN A 41 7.91 0.69 -6.97
C GLN A 41 7.31 -0.47 -7.79
N PHE A 42 6.01 -0.44 -8.05
CA PHE A 42 5.34 -1.41 -8.92
C PHE A 42 5.91 -1.41 -10.33
N GLU A 43 6.07 -0.25 -10.95
CA GLU A 43 6.62 -0.15 -12.30
C GLU A 43 8.07 -0.64 -12.35
N ALA A 44 8.88 -0.32 -11.34
CA ALA A 44 10.23 -0.84 -11.21
C ALA A 44 10.23 -2.38 -11.12
N TYR A 45 9.38 -2.96 -10.27
CA TYR A 45 9.26 -4.41 -10.11
C TYR A 45 8.73 -5.09 -11.38
N ARG A 46 7.78 -4.46 -12.07
CA ARG A 46 7.22 -4.93 -13.34
C ARG A 46 8.31 -5.12 -14.40
N ASN A 47 9.24 -4.19 -14.44
CA ASN A 47 10.31 -4.16 -15.43
C ASN A 47 11.51 -5.07 -15.09
N LEU A 48 11.52 -5.71 -13.91
CA LEU A 48 12.55 -6.71 -13.59
C LEU A 48 12.41 -7.93 -14.51
N PRO A 49 13.50 -8.39 -15.15
CA PRO A 49 13.48 -9.64 -15.92
C PRO A 49 13.09 -10.81 -15.02
N GLU A 50 12.15 -11.63 -15.49
CA GLU A 50 11.85 -12.92 -14.87
C GLU A 50 12.53 -14.01 -15.69
N VAL A 51 13.31 -14.85 -15.03
CA VAL A 51 14.10 -15.89 -15.67
C VAL A 51 13.93 -17.22 -14.94
N THR A 52 14.06 -18.29 -15.70
CA THR A 52 13.86 -19.67 -15.22
C THR A 52 15.06 -20.56 -15.50
N THR A 53 16.07 -20.08 -16.24
CA THR A 53 17.23 -20.87 -16.66
C THR A 53 18.52 -20.04 -16.53
N LEU A 54 19.66 -20.70 -16.35
CA LEU A 54 20.98 -20.07 -16.35
C LEU A 54 21.30 -19.43 -17.70
N ALA A 55 20.93 -20.07 -18.81
CA ALA A 55 21.15 -19.51 -20.14
C ALA A 55 20.47 -18.13 -20.34
N GLN A 56 19.33 -17.89 -19.69
CA GLN A 56 18.66 -16.58 -19.71
C GLN A 56 19.40 -15.55 -18.85
N LEU A 57 19.98 -15.98 -17.72
CA LEU A 57 20.79 -15.13 -16.85
C LEU A 57 22.10 -14.70 -17.53
N ASP A 58 22.73 -15.58 -18.30
CA ASP A 58 23.97 -15.28 -19.03
C ASP A 58 23.78 -14.19 -20.10
N ALA A 59 22.55 -13.97 -20.58
CA ALA A 59 22.22 -12.88 -21.50
C ALA A 59 22.07 -11.52 -20.80
N LEU A 60 22.08 -11.48 -19.46
CA LEU A 60 21.88 -10.27 -18.66
C LEU A 60 23.20 -9.64 -18.22
N SER A 61 23.14 -8.33 -17.92
CA SER A 61 24.32 -7.61 -17.46
C SER A 61 24.69 -7.99 -16.02
N PRO A 62 25.98 -8.11 -15.67
CA PRO A 62 26.40 -8.30 -14.29
C PRO A 62 25.85 -7.21 -13.37
N GLY A 63 25.38 -7.58 -12.19
CA GLY A 63 24.80 -6.68 -11.18
C GLY A 63 23.35 -6.28 -11.45
N GLN A 64 22.75 -6.68 -12.58
CA GLN A 64 21.36 -6.42 -12.87
C GLN A 64 20.44 -7.12 -11.85
N THR A 65 19.44 -6.40 -11.35
CA THR A 65 18.42 -7.00 -10.47
C THR A 65 17.44 -7.81 -11.30
N VAL A 66 17.17 -9.03 -10.87
CA VAL A 66 16.36 -10.02 -11.60
C VAL A 66 15.46 -10.79 -10.64
N LEU A 67 14.42 -11.40 -11.20
CA LEU A 67 13.57 -12.37 -10.53
C LEU A 67 13.87 -13.75 -11.11
N VAL A 68 14.36 -14.66 -10.27
CA VAL A 68 14.66 -16.03 -10.71
C VAL A 68 13.65 -16.98 -10.09
N ARG A 69 12.99 -17.78 -10.92
CA ARG A 69 12.10 -18.85 -10.48
C ARG A 69 12.83 -20.18 -10.57
N GLY A 70 12.90 -20.88 -9.44
CA GLY A 70 13.61 -22.16 -9.33
C GLY A 70 13.10 -22.99 -8.16
N ARG A 71 13.64 -24.20 -8.02
CA ARG A 71 13.33 -25.10 -6.91
C ARG A 71 14.43 -25.02 -5.86
N ILE A 72 14.11 -24.94 -4.58
CA ILE A 72 15.13 -24.95 -3.52
C ILE A 72 15.79 -26.33 -3.48
N ALA A 73 17.11 -26.41 -3.61
CA ALA A 73 17.87 -27.66 -3.49
C ALA A 73 17.69 -28.29 -2.08
N GLY A 74 17.55 -29.61 -1.98
CA GLY A 74 17.39 -30.34 -0.71
C GLY A 74 18.72 -30.83 -0.10
N ALA A 75 18.85 -31.13 1.20
CA ALA A 75 17.85 -31.47 2.21
C ALA A 75 17.48 -30.32 3.16
N GLY A 76 16.22 -30.30 3.63
CA GLY A 76 15.74 -29.36 4.65
C GLY A 76 16.58 -29.40 5.93
N GLY A 77 16.55 -28.31 6.71
CA GLY A 77 17.22 -28.26 8.00
C GLY A 77 16.88 -29.48 8.84
N GLU A 78 17.82 -30.00 9.64
CA GLU A 78 17.72 -31.26 10.40
C GLU A 78 16.27 -31.62 10.78
N GLY A 79 15.66 -32.57 10.07
CA GLY A 79 14.26 -33.00 10.24
C GLY A 79 13.27 -32.46 9.20
N ASP A 80 11.97 -32.39 9.55
CA ASP A 80 10.88 -31.87 8.69
C ASP A 80 10.87 -30.32 8.55
N GLY A 81 12.00 -29.66 8.87
CA GLY A 81 12.10 -28.24 9.21
C GLY A 81 12.25 -27.28 8.03
N LEU A 82 11.72 -26.07 8.19
CA LEU A 82 11.82 -24.97 7.21
C LEU A 82 13.27 -24.51 7.05
N LEU A 83 13.69 -24.23 5.81
CA LEU A 83 15.01 -23.67 5.50
C LEU A 83 15.00 -22.14 5.63
N ILE A 84 13.94 -21.53 5.12
CA ILE A 84 13.74 -20.09 5.10
C ILE A 84 12.41 -19.85 5.78
N TYR A 85 12.39 -19.10 6.87
CA TYR A 85 11.16 -18.88 7.62
C TYR A 85 11.15 -17.56 8.37
N GLN A 86 9.94 -17.10 8.64
CA GLN A 86 9.66 -16.02 9.57
C GLN A 86 8.93 -16.59 10.78
N GLU A 87 9.37 -16.21 11.97
CA GLU A 87 8.62 -16.49 13.19
C GLU A 87 7.40 -15.55 13.27
N ARG A 88 6.25 -16.07 13.70
CA ARG A 88 5.03 -15.29 13.88
C ARG A 88 4.33 -15.72 15.17
N PRO A 89 3.55 -14.82 15.79
CA PRO A 89 2.70 -15.23 16.91
C PRO A 89 1.67 -16.24 16.43
N ALA A 90 1.39 -17.26 17.25
CA ALA A 90 0.28 -18.16 16.97
C ALA A 90 -1.06 -17.39 16.96
N ALA A 91 -2.04 -17.88 16.19
CA ALA A 91 -3.34 -17.22 16.09
C ALA A 91 -3.99 -17.06 17.48
N GLY A 92 -4.45 -15.84 17.79
CA GLY A 92 -5.08 -15.52 19.08
C GLY A 92 -4.10 -15.25 20.23
N ARG A 93 -2.79 -15.31 20.00
CA ARG A 93 -1.77 -14.93 20.98
C ARG A 93 -1.53 -13.42 20.96
N GLU A 94 -1.53 -12.81 22.15
CA GLU A 94 -1.18 -11.41 22.32
C GLU A 94 0.33 -11.20 22.10
N VAL A 95 0.67 -10.23 21.25
CA VAL A 95 2.06 -9.84 20.97
C VAL A 95 2.50 -8.86 22.04
N ARG A 96 3.62 -9.14 22.70
CA ARG A 96 4.15 -8.25 23.73
C ARG A 96 4.80 -7.03 23.07
N PHE A 97 4.72 -5.89 23.74
CA PHE A 97 5.42 -4.69 23.28
C PHE A 97 6.94 -4.96 23.20
N GLY A 98 7.53 -4.66 22.04
CA GLY A 98 8.96 -4.90 21.78
C GLY A 98 9.32 -6.36 21.49
N GLU A 99 8.35 -7.25 21.32
CA GLU A 99 8.62 -8.62 20.86
C GLU A 99 9.04 -8.63 19.39
N GLU A 100 10.17 -9.26 19.10
CA GLU A 100 10.73 -9.39 17.75
C GLU A 100 10.38 -10.75 17.13
N PHE A 101 10.20 -10.72 15.81
CA PHE A 101 9.80 -11.86 14.99
C PHE A 101 10.87 -12.08 13.91
N PRO A 102 11.96 -12.80 14.25
CA PRO A 102 13.11 -12.89 13.38
C PRO A 102 12.78 -13.61 12.07
N LEU A 103 13.45 -13.14 11.02
CA LEU A 103 13.43 -13.77 9.70
C LEU A 103 14.75 -14.51 9.50
N VAL A 104 14.65 -15.82 9.33
CA VAL A 104 15.76 -16.72 9.03
C VAL A 104 15.80 -16.94 7.53
N PHE A 105 16.82 -16.39 6.90
CA PHE A 105 17.05 -16.49 5.46
C PHE A 105 18.56 -16.70 5.23
N PRO A 106 19.03 -17.96 5.36
CA PRO A 106 20.42 -18.32 5.10
C PRO A 106 20.70 -18.40 3.60
N PRO A 107 21.97 -18.41 3.17
CA PRO A 107 22.33 -18.79 1.81
C PRO A 107 21.80 -20.19 1.46
N PHE A 108 21.38 -20.37 0.21
CA PHE A 108 20.82 -21.62 -0.28
C PHE A 108 21.05 -21.74 -1.79
N VAL A 109 20.73 -22.91 -2.35
CA VAL A 109 20.88 -23.18 -3.79
C VAL A 109 19.50 -23.31 -4.42
N LEU A 110 19.32 -22.67 -5.57
CA LEU A 110 18.19 -22.89 -6.46
C LEU A 110 18.60 -23.86 -7.58
N GLU A 111 17.84 -24.93 -7.74
CA GLU A 111 17.85 -25.80 -8.90
C GLU A 111 17.00 -25.15 -10.01
N LEU A 112 17.64 -24.98 -11.16
CA LEU A 112 17.04 -24.54 -12.42
C LEU A 112 17.07 -25.73 -13.41
N PRO A 113 16.30 -25.69 -14.50
CA PRO A 113 16.26 -26.79 -15.47
C PRO A 113 17.62 -27.11 -16.12
N ASP A 114 18.52 -26.12 -16.20
CA ASP A 114 19.82 -26.20 -16.87
C ASP A 114 21.02 -26.05 -15.91
N GLY A 115 20.79 -26.06 -14.59
CA GLY A 115 21.87 -26.06 -13.60
C GLY A 115 21.44 -25.58 -12.22
N ALA A 116 22.41 -25.13 -11.44
CA ALA A 116 22.19 -24.66 -10.08
C ALA A 116 22.71 -23.23 -9.91
N LEU A 117 22.03 -22.47 -9.05
CA LEU A 117 22.29 -21.06 -8.79
C LEU A 117 22.40 -20.83 -7.28
N THR A 118 23.53 -20.30 -6.82
CA THR A 118 23.70 -19.96 -5.40
C THR A 118 22.99 -18.65 -5.10
N VAL A 119 22.20 -18.63 -4.03
CA VAL A 119 21.53 -17.42 -3.54
C VAL A 119 22.16 -16.97 -2.24
N THR A 120 22.63 -15.73 -2.22
CA THR A 120 23.23 -15.07 -1.07
C THR A 120 22.32 -13.91 -0.61
N PRO A 121 21.62 -14.06 0.52
CA PRO A 121 20.76 -13.03 1.08
C PRO A 121 21.52 -11.74 1.43
N SER A 122 20.85 -10.60 1.29
CA SER A 122 21.41 -9.31 1.70
C SER A 122 21.66 -9.26 3.21
N GLN A 123 22.80 -8.70 3.61
CA GLN A 123 23.11 -8.40 5.01
C GLN A 123 22.80 -6.94 5.38
N SER A 124 22.59 -6.07 4.39
CA SER A 124 22.43 -4.62 4.58
C SER A 124 21.02 -4.10 4.31
N ARG A 125 20.23 -4.87 3.54
CA ARG A 125 18.86 -4.51 3.16
C ARG A 125 17.84 -5.35 3.90
N GLU A 126 16.64 -4.80 4.01
CA GLU A 126 15.50 -5.52 4.53
C GLU A 126 15.20 -6.76 3.67
N ARG A 127 14.87 -7.86 4.34
CA ARG A 127 14.56 -9.15 3.73
C ARG A 127 13.08 -9.42 3.89
N VAL A 128 12.45 -9.91 2.83
CA VAL A 128 11.00 -10.10 2.79
C VAL A 128 10.67 -11.51 2.29
N ILE A 129 9.77 -12.17 3.01
CA ILE A 129 9.10 -13.40 2.58
C ILE A 129 7.64 -13.06 2.27
N GLN A 130 7.14 -13.51 1.12
CA GLN A 130 5.72 -13.41 0.76
C GLN A 130 5.20 -14.78 0.31
N HIS A 131 3.88 -15.01 0.41
CA HIS A 131 3.25 -16.26 -0.03
C HIS A 131 3.96 -17.51 0.52
N GLU A 132 4.04 -17.63 1.84
CA GLU A 132 4.64 -18.81 2.47
C GLU A 132 3.85 -20.07 2.13
N LEU A 133 4.56 -21.15 1.84
CA LEU A 133 3.93 -22.43 1.44
C LEU A 133 3.65 -23.33 2.64
N HIS A 134 4.41 -23.16 3.71
CA HIS A 134 4.36 -24.03 4.88
C HIS A 134 4.21 -23.23 6.15
N THR A 135 3.42 -23.78 7.08
CA THR A 135 3.30 -23.29 8.45
C THR A 135 3.60 -24.44 9.40
N LEU A 136 4.54 -24.25 10.32
CA LEU A 136 4.91 -25.22 11.35
C LEU A 136 4.65 -24.65 12.74
N PRO A 137 4.03 -25.42 13.65
CA PRO A 137 3.88 -24.99 15.03
C PRO A 137 5.25 -25.01 15.75
N ALA A 138 5.48 -24.01 16.59
CA ALA A 138 6.69 -23.85 17.38
C ALA A 138 6.32 -23.36 18.80
N GLY A 139 5.65 -24.22 19.58
CA GLY A 139 5.15 -23.86 20.91
C GLY A 139 4.06 -22.78 20.84
N ASP A 140 4.33 -21.61 21.41
CA ASP A 140 3.46 -20.42 21.40
C ASP A 140 3.67 -19.52 20.16
N ARG A 141 4.44 -20.01 19.19
CA ARG A 141 4.78 -19.37 17.92
C ARG A 141 4.43 -20.29 16.75
N VAL A 142 4.46 -19.72 15.56
CA VAL A 142 4.42 -20.46 14.30
C VAL A 142 5.56 -20.00 13.41
N HIS A 143 6.17 -20.95 12.69
CA HIS A 143 7.14 -20.66 11.65
C HIS A 143 6.45 -20.76 10.31
N THR A 144 6.47 -19.70 9.52
CA THR A 144 5.92 -19.68 8.16
C THR A 144 7.05 -19.50 7.17
N GLY A 145 7.12 -20.33 6.12
CA GLY A 145 8.21 -20.22 5.16
C GLY A 145 8.27 -21.32 4.11
N PHE A 146 9.49 -21.70 3.73
CA PHE A 146 9.82 -22.62 2.64
C PHE A 146 10.75 -23.75 3.10
N ARG A 147 10.66 -24.88 2.40
CA ARG A 147 11.45 -26.09 2.61
C ARG A 147 12.28 -26.40 1.36
N GLY A 148 13.27 -27.30 1.54
CA GLY A 148 13.92 -27.94 0.41
C GLY A 148 12.89 -28.61 -0.49
N GLY A 149 13.01 -28.40 -1.80
CA GLY A 149 12.09 -28.90 -2.81
C GLY A 149 10.94 -27.98 -3.18
N ASP A 150 10.71 -26.86 -2.47
CA ASP A 150 9.70 -25.88 -2.85
C ASP A 150 10.11 -25.12 -4.11
N THR A 151 9.15 -24.80 -4.97
CA THR A 151 9.36 -23.85 -6.07
C THR A 151 9.08 -22.44 -5.59
N VAL A 152 10.05 -21.56 -5.79
CA VAL A 152 10.03 -20.17 -5.32
C VAL A 152 10.53 -19.23 -6.40
N MET A 153 10.18 -17.96 -6.27
CA MET A 153 10.76 -16.86 -7.00
C MET A 153 11.59 -16.00 -6.05
N VAL A 154 12.81 -15.66 -6.46
CA VAL A 154 13.78 -14.92 -5.64
C VAL A 154 14.22 -13.67 -6.38
N GLN A 155 14.24 -12.54 -5.67
CA GLN A 155 14.77 -11.28 -6.15
C GLN A 155 16.20 -11.07 -5.66
N GLY A 156 17.14 -10.85 -6.59
CA GLY A 156 18.54 -10.57 -6.27
C GLY A 156 19.30 -9.94 -7.44
N GLN A 157 20.56 -9.62 -7.21
CA GLN A 157 21.49 -9.11 -8.24
C GLN A 157 22.24 -10.26 -8.89
N TRP A 158 22.17 -10.33 -10.21
CA TRP A 158 22.88 -11.35 -10.99
C TRP A 158 24.40 -11.20 -10.87
N GLN A 159 25.08 -12.29 -10.53
CA GLN A 159 26.54 -12.38 -10.53
C GLN A 159 27.01 -13.54 -11.41
N PRO A 160 27.53 -13.26 -12.62
CA PRO A 160 28.14 -14.27 -13.46
C PRO A 160 29.50 -14.70 -12.90
N GLY A 161 29.91 -15.92 -13.18
CA GLY A 161 31.21 -16.44 -12.78
C GLY A 161 31.28 -17.95 -12.81
N ALA A 162 32.39 -18.51 -12.31
CA ALA A 162 32.57 -19.96 -12.20
C ALA A 162 31.55 -20.62 -11.25
N SER A 163 30.99 -19.85 -10.33
CA SER A 163 29.84 -20.22 -9.50
C SER A 163 28.78 -19.14 -9.67
N PRO A 164 27.88 -19.27 -10.67
CA PRO A 164 26.85 -18.27 -10.91
C PRO A 164 25.95 -18.12 -9.69
N GLY A 165 25.51 -16.90 -9.41
CA GLY A 165 24.71 -16.64 -8.22
C GLY A 165 23.85 -15.38 -8.26
N LEU A 166 22.95 -15.30 -7.29
CA LEU A 166 22.23 -14.08 -6.92
C LEU A 166 22.81 -13.54 -5.62
N ALA A 167 23.42 -12.37 -5.69
CA ALA A 167 23.84 -11.63 -4.51
C ALA A 167 22.74 -10.66 -4.07
N GLU A 168 22.87 -10.16 -2.84
CA GLU A 168 21.95 -9.16 -2.29
C GLU A 168 20.47 -9.58 -2.44
N ALA A 169 20.20 -10.87 -2.21
CA ALA A 169 18.84 -11.39 -2.34
C ALA A 169 17.97 -10.79 -1.22
N THR A 170 16.89 -10.13 -1.61
CA THR A 170 16.05 -9.30 -0.72
C THR A 170 14.65 -9.84 -0.56
N GLY A 171 14.14 -10.56 -1.55
CA GLY A 171 12.77 -11.07 -1.55
C GLY A 171 12.70 -12.53 -2.00
N ILE A 172 11.83 -13.31 -1.36
CA ILE A 172 11.46 -14.66 -1.78
C ILE A 172 9.95 -14.85 -1.67
N THR A 173 9.36 -15.54 -2.64
CA THR A 173 7.92 -15.80 -2.68
C THR A 173 7.58 -17.13 -3.32
N GLY A 174 6.55 -17.82 -2.81
CA GLY A 174 5.98 -19.02 -3.44
C GLY A 174 5.07 -18.71 -4.62
N GLY A 175 4.57 -17.47 -4.72
CA GLY A 175 3.75 -17.00 -5.83
C GLY A 175 4.56 -16.71 -7.08
N ASP A 176 3.92 -16.77 -8.24
CA ASP A 176 4.50 -16.29 -9.50
C ASP A 176 4.35 -14.77 -9.65
N LYS A 177 5.07 -14.18 -10.60
CA LYS A 177 5.03 -12.73 -10.86
C LYS A 177 3.62 -12.24 -11.19
N THR A 178 2.79 -13.08 -11.84
CA THR A 178 1.41 -12.74 -12.20
C THR A 178 0.49 -12.64 -10.98
N SER A 179 0.60 -13.58 -10.04
CA SER A 179 -0.15 -13.57 -8.78
C SER A 179 0.18 -12.35 -7.94
N LEU A 180 1.47 -11.99 -7.83
CA LEU A 180 1.89 -10.73 -7.19
C LEU A 180 1.22 -9.53 -7.85
N PHE A 181 1.18 -9.45 -9.18
CA PHE A 181 0.52 -8.33 -9.86
C PHE A 181 -0.99 -8.29 -9.66
N ALA A 182 -1.65 -9.44 -9.60
CA ALA A 182 -3.08 -9.48 -9.30
C ALA A 182 -3.37 -8.88 -7.91
N GLU A 183 -2.54 -9.17 -6.91
CA GLU A 183 -2.68 -8.58 -5.57
C GLU A 183 -2.47 -7.06 -5.57
N TRP A 184 -1.42 -6.61 -6.26
CA TRP A 184 -1.11 -5.19 -6.39
C TRP A 184 -2.24 -4.45 -7.13
N ASP A 185 -2.83 -5.03 -8.17
CA ASP A 185 -3.97 -4.45 -8.89
C ASP A 185 -5.21 -4.32 -8.00
N VAL A 186 -5.45 -5.28 -7.10
CA VAL A 186 -6.52 -5.17 -6.09
C VAL A 186 -6.22 -4.04 -5.11
N ALA A 187 -4.98 -3.95 -4.63
CA ALA A 187 -4.54 -2.90 -3.70
C ALA A 187 -4.65 -1.50 -4.35
N PHE A 188 -4.17 -1.35 -5.59
CA PHE A 188 -4.29 -0.09 -6.33
C PHE A 188 -5.74 0.30 -6.58
N ARG A 189 -6.61 -0.65 -6.95
CA ARG A 189 -8.04 -0.36 -7.13
C ARG A 189 -8.65 0.19 -5.85
N ARG A 190 -8.37 -0.44 -4.69
CA ARG A 190 -8.85 0.05 -3.39
C ARG A 190 -8.33 1.45 -3.08
N LEU A 191 -7.03 1.69 -3.30
CA LEU A 191 -6.41 2.99 -3.05
C LEU A 191 -6.98 4.09 -3.97
N VAL A 192 -7.21 3.79 -5.24
CA VAL A 192 -7.86 4.71 -6.20
C VAL A 192 -9.28 5.04 -5.77
N TRP A 193 -10.05 4.05 -5.33
CA TRP A 193 -11.40 4.28 -4.79
C TRP A 193 -11.40 5.21 -3.59
N VAL A 194 -10.54 4.95 -2.59
CA VAL A 194 -10.40 5.80 -1.40
C VAL A 194 -9.98 7.23 -1.79
N ARG A 195 -8.95 7.35 -2.64
CA ARG A 195 -8.45 8.63 -3.14
C ARG A 195 -9.56 9.41 -3.85
N ASN A 196 -10.29 8.79 -4.76
CA ASN A 196 -11.36 9.45 -5.51
C ASN A 196 -12.50 9.88 -4.58
N GLY A 197 -12.85 9.07 -3.58
CA GLY A 197 -13.84 9.43 -2.56
C GLY A 197 -13.41 10.63 -1.72
N LEU A 198 -12.16 10.64 -1.23
CA LEU A 198 -11.60 11.78 -0.49
C LEU A 198 -11.51 13.04 -1.36
N GLY A 199 -11.14 12.90 -2.63
CA GLY A 199 -11.11 14.00 -3.59
C GLY A 199 -12.49 14.62 -3.83
N MET A 200 -13.52 13.79 -4.01
CA MET A 200 -14.90 14.27 -4.14
C MET A 200 -15.40 14.98 -2.87
N LEU A 201 -15.12 14.42 -1.69
CA LEU A 201 -15.47 15.05 -0.40
C LEU A 201 -14.79 16.42 -0.24
N THR A 202 -13.51 16.51 -0.62
CA THR A 202 -12.76 17.77 -0.58
C THR A 202 -13.36 18.80 -1.53
N LEU A 203 -13.68 18.39 -2.77
CA LEU A 203 -14.26 19.29 -3.78
C LEU A 203 -15.67 19.77 -3.38
N ALA A 204 -16.51 18.87 -2.83
CA ALA A 204 -17.81 19.23 -2.28
C ALA A 204 -17.68 20.24 -1.13
N GLY A 205 -16.69 20.05 -0.26
CA GLY A 205 -16.35 20.98 0.82
C GLY A 205 -15.99 22.38 0.34
N VAL A 206 -15.11 22.47 -0.66
CA VAL A 206 -14.71 23.75 -1.28
C VAL A 206 -15.91 24.44 -1.95
N LEU A 207 -16.77 23.69 -2.65
CA LEU A 207 -17.99 24.23 -3.25
C LEU A 207 -18.97 24.76 -2.19
N ALA A 208 -19.16 24.04 -1.09
CA ALA A 208 -20.00 24.48 0.02
C ALA A 208 -19.45 25.78 0.64
N LEU A 209 -18.12 25.87 0.83
CA LEU A 209 -17.46 27.09 1.30
C LEU A 209 -17.69 28.27 0.33
N ALA A 210 -17.54 28.06 -0.97
CA ALA A 210 -17.75 29.09 -1.98
C ALA A 210 -19.21 29.61 -1.99
N VAL A 211 -20.18 28.70 -1.85
CA VAL A 211 -21.60 29.07 -1.74
C VAL A 211 -21.87 29.87 -0.47
N GLU A 212 -21.31 29.45 0.66
CA GLU A 212 -21.47 30.15 1.95
C GLU A 212 -20.85 31.56 1.92
N ILE A 213 -19.64 31.70 1.36
CA ILE A 213 -18.99 33.01 1.16
C ILE A 213 -19.85 33.90 0.26
N ARG A 214 -20.40 33.36 -0.84
CA ARG A 214 -21.27 34.12 -1.75
C ARG A 214 -22.57 34.55 -1.07
N ARG A 215 -23.20 33.67 -0.29
CA ARG A 215 -24.40 34.00 0.51
C ARG A 215 -24.11 35.12 1.51
N ARG A 216 -23.01 35.01 2.27
CA ARG A 216 -22.61 36.05 3.25
C ARG A 216 -22.39 37.41 2.58
N LYS A 217 -21.74 37.44 1.41
CA LYS A 217 -21.57 38.67 0.62
C LYS A 217 -22.92 39.26 0.18
N GLN A 218 -23.86 38.44 -0.29
CA GLN A 218 -25.19 38.91 -0.71
C GLN A 218 -26.01 39.47 0.47
N THR A 219 -25.96 38.84 1.64
CA THR A 219 -26.62 39.37 2.85
C THR A 219 -25.97 40.63 3.40
N SER A 220 -24.66 40.82 3.24
CA SER A 220 -23.97 42.06 3.65
C SER A 220 -24.15 43.20 2.63
N SER A 221 -24.69 42.90 1.44
CA SER A 221 -24.99 43.88 0.39
C SER A 221 -26.47 44.28 0.37
N ALA A 222 -27.30 43.76 1.28
CA ALA A 222 -28.69 44.19 1.42
C ALA A 222 -28.69 45.59 2.04
N PRO A 223 -29.14 46.63 1.32
CA PRO A 223 -28.98 48.00 1.77
C PRO A 223 -29.99 48.31 2.88
N GLU A 224 -29.47 49.05 3.85
CA GLU A 224 -30.15 49.85 4.84
C GLU A 224 -31.10 50.86 4.16
N VAL A 225 -32.23 50.39 3.62
CA VAL A 225 -33.33 51.22 3.11
C VAL A 225 -34.63 50.73 3.72
N ALA A 226 -34.75 50.85 5.03
CA ALA A 226 -36.02 50.67 5.74
C ALA A 226 -36.10 51.52 7.02
N ALA A 227 -35.45 52.69 7.03
CA ALA A 227 -35.45 53.59 8.18
C ALA A 227 -35.57 55.07 7.79
N GLU A 228 -36.36 55.42 6.77
CA GLU A 228 -36.77 56.83 6.60
C GLU A 228 -38.07 56.92 5.79
N ASN A 229 -39.19 56.58 6.42
CA ASN A 229 -40.53 57.06 6.05
C ASN A 229 -41.46 56.80 7.23
N SER A 230 -41.25 57.59 8.29
CA SER A 230 -42.19 57.69 9.41
C SER A 230 -43.18 58.81 9.10
N PRO A 231 -44.47 58.55 8.86
CA PRO A 231 -45.45 59.61 8.70
C PRO A 231 -45.73 60.21 10.08
N ALA A 232 -45.28 61.43 10.32
CA ALA A 232 -45.65 62.21 11.50
C ALA A 232 -47.17 62.48 11.45
N ARG A 233 -47.88 61.70 12.26
CA ARG A 233 -49.29 61.86 12.60
C ARG A 233 -49.53 63.23 13.22
N SER A 234 -50.47 63.96 12.63
CA SER A 234 -51.44 64.87 13.25
C SER A 234 -51.48 64.80 14.79
N THR A 235 -51.18 65.93 15.43
CA THR A 235 -51.67 66.25 16.77
C THR A 235 -52.59 67.45 16.68
N VAL A 236 -53.89 67.17 16.76
CA VAL A 236 -54.94 68.09 17.17
C VAL A 236 -54.99 68.07 18.70
N LYS A 237 -54.78 69.24 19.32
CA LYS A 237 -55.31 69.71 20.62
C LYS A 237 -55.28 71.24 20.48
N GLY A 238 -56.35 72.00 20.64
CA GLY A 238 -57.44 71.94 21.62
C GLY A 238 -57.56 73.37 22.12
#